data_AF-A0A2N0PA46-F1
#
_entry.id   AF-A0A2N0PA46-F1
#
_cell.length_a   1.000
_cell.length_b   1.000
_cell.length_c   1.000
_cell.angle_alpha   90.00
_cell.angle_beta   90.00
_cell.angle_gamma   90.00
#
_symmetry.space_group_name_H-M   'P 1'
#
loop_
_entity.id
_entity.type
_entity.pdbx_description
1 polymer ?
#
loop_
_entity_poly.entity_id
_entity_poly.type
_entity_poly.pdbx_seq_one_letter_code
_entity_poly.pdbx_strand_id
1 'polypeptide(L)'
;MMSHIVTREDVNAALSNKDHQNKPNTIKKIILHSIIGGLESYAKAHGIRGGVNFLLNLLTVFRKRKGSIYHAFIHGFFGMDAVRFGVGFGGFSFLWKLINNGLRYIRKKDDHWNGLIAGFIAGTSILAEKRERRISIAQQLFVRALQAVYNAGSAREYFRIPHGDSLIFIISTAQVLYAYTMRPTTIPKDFMNFMIATARVPKETLNINLSLRKGLPLNNDDAINLVKKFNGTKNALEIASNLPPRPVAIPCELIHPQFDSCIYTNIERFYQVFRNIAPVYATLNFVPMIAFKSAQLTEDPMALIKKSMFNTIRSSTFISTFVASYQTQICFHRNMIKIFNLEWDSKYLYWLAGLNSAFAILIENRNTRVNLALYVLPKAAESWYKIMCQRNWIFELHKTADVWFFSLAMSIIMAAYQHEPEILNPMVKTIIRRFFGYN
;
A
#
# COMPACT_ATOMS: atom_id res chain seq x y z
N MET A 1 -45.18 -7.96 23.13
CA MET A 1 -44.68 -6.77 22.40
C MET A 1 -43.18 -6.98 22.17
N MET A 2 -42.81 -7.65 21.07
CA MET A 2 -41.39 -7.77 20.68
C MET A 2 -40.98 -6.46 20.04
N SER A 3 -40.11 -5.71 20.69
CA SER A 3 -39.44 -4.55 20.08
C SER A 3 -38.57 -5.07 18.94
N HIS A 4 -38.99 -4.84 17.69
CA HIS A 4 -38.12 -4.99 16.54
C HIS A 4 -36.93 -4.06 16.72
N ILE A 5 -35.77 -4.63 17.08
CA ILE A 5 -34.50 -3.91 17.08
C ILE A 5 -34.20 -3.63 15.61
N VAL A 6 -34.50 -2.41 15.17
CA VAL A 6 -34.18 -1.93 13.82
C VAL A 6 -32.67 -2.04 13.67
N THR A 7 -32.22 -2.99 12.85
CA THR A 7 -30.80 -3.19 12.66
C THR A 7 -30.23 -2.06 11.82
N ARG A 8 -28.91 -1.83 11.91
CA ARG A 8 -28.22 -0.83 11.09
C ARG A 8 -28.35 -1.14 9.60
N GLU A 9 -28.61 -2.38 9.23
CA GLU A 9 -28.89 -2.83 7.86
C GLU A 9 -30.31 -2.42 7.42
N ASP A 10 -31.31 -2.51 8.29
CA ASP A 10 -32.70 -2.08 8.00
C ASP A 10 -32.78 -0.56 7.76
N VAL A 11 -32.10 0.24 8.59
CA VAL A 11 -32.00 1.70 8.38
C VAL A 11 -31.30 2.00 7.05
N ASN A 12 -30.24 1.26 6.75
CA ASN A 12 -29.45 1.43 5.54
C ASN A 12 -30.22 1.00 4.27
N ALA A 13 -31.08 -0.02 4.35
CA ALA A 13 -31.95 -0.47 3.28
C ALA A 13 -33.10 0.53 3.05
N ALA A 14 -33.70 1.06 4.12
CA ALA A 14 -34.74 2.09 4.04
C ALA A 14 -34.21 3.41 3.42
N LEU A 15 -32.98 3.82 3.78
CA LEU A 15 -32.31 4.98 3.16
C LEU A 15 -31.97 4.73 1.69
N SER A 16 -31.50 3.52 1.34
CA SER A 16 -31.25 3.10 -0.05
C SER A 16 -32.53 3.16 -0.90
N ASN A 17 -33.66 2.68 -0.37
CA ASN A 17 -34.95 2.71 -1.05
C ASN A 17 -35.48 4.15 -1.24
N LYS A 18 -35.29 5.03 -0.26
CA LYS A 18 -35.66 6.45 -0.39
C LYS A 18 -34.83 7.20 -1.44
N ASP A 19 -33.52 6.94 -1.49
CA ASP A 19 -32.63 7.58 -2.47
C ASP A 19 -32.89 7.07 -3.90
N HIS A 20 -33.21 5.78 -4.08
CA HIS A 20 -33.60 5.23 -5.39
C HIS A 20 -34.95 5.79 -5.90
N GLN A 21 -35.88 6.13 -5.02
CA GLN A 21 -37.19 6.66 -5.41
C GLN A 21 -37.17 8.16 -5.76
N ASN A 22 -36.21 8.93 -5.24
CA ASN A 22 -36.15 10.41 -5.40
C ASN A 22 -35.03 10.88 -6.36
N LYS A 23 -34.80 10.15 -7.45
CA LYS A 23 -33.86 10.59 -8.49
C LYS A 23 -34.34 11.91 -9.13
N PRO A 24 -33.46 12.92 -9.32
CA PRO A 24 -33.85 14.25 -9.80
C PRO A 24 -34.24 14.21 -11.29
N ASN A 25 -35.50 14.55 -11.59
CA ASN A 25 -36.08 14.45 -12.95
C ASN A 25 -36.12 15.77 -13.73
N THR A 26 -35.61 16.87 -13.17
CA THR A 26 -35.61 18.20 -13.78
C THR A 26 -34.22 18.81 -13.71
N ILE A 27 -33.79 19.57 -14.73
CA ILE A 27 -32.47 20.22 -14.78
C ILE A 27 -32.17 21.02 -13.50
N LYS A 28 -33.14 21.83 -13.02
CA LYS A 28 -32.99 22.59 -11.77
C LYS A 28 -32.71 21.68 -10.55
N LYS A 29 -33.44 20.57 -10.43
CA LYS A 29 -33.25 19.58 -9.35
C LYS A 29 -31.90 18.87 -9.48
N ILE A 30 -31.44 18.59 -10.70
CA ILE A 30 -30.14 17.95 -10.95
C ILE A 30 -29.00 18.88 -10.52
N ILE A 31 -29.04 20.15 -10.92
CA ILE A 31 -28.03 21.14 -10.52
C ILE A 31 -28.02 21.30 -9.00
N LEU A 32 -29.19 21.47 -8.39
CA LEU A 32 -29.32 21.61 -6.94
C LEU A 32 -28.78 20.37 -6.20
N HIS A 33 -29.15 19.16 -6.62
CA HIS A 33 -28.64 17.90 -6.07
C HIS A 33 -27.12 17.78 -6.19
N SER A 34 -26.56 18.26 -7.30
CA SER A 34 -25.12 18.23 -7.55
C SER A 34 -24.38 19.21 -6.65
N ILE A 35 -24.90 20.43 -6.46
CA ILE A 35 -24.32 21.45 -5.57
C ILE A 35 -24.38 20.98 -4.12
N ILE A 36 -25.55 20.57 -3.64
CA ILE A 36 -25.73 20.08 -2.26
C ILE A 36 -24.82 18.88 -2.02
N GLY A 37 -24.80 17.91 -2.95
CA GLY A 37 -23.91 16.76 -2.87
C GLY A 37 -22.43 17.13 -2.83
N GLY A 38 -22.01 18.10 -3.65
CA GLY A 38 -20.65 18.61 -3.65
C GLY A 38 -20.26 19.27 -2.32
N LEU A 39 -21.13 20.12 -1.77
CA LEU A 39 -20.91 20.80 -0.50
C LEU A 39 -20.87 19.83 0.70
N GLU A 40 -21.75 18.83 0.73
CA GLU A 40 -21.74 17.80 1.76
C GLU A 40 -20.45 16.96 1.72
N SER A 41 -20.04 16.51 0.53
CA SER A 41 -18.81 15.73 0.36
C SER A 41 -17.58 16.58 0.72
N TYR A 42 -17.57 17.87 0.36
CA TYR A 42 -16.54 18.83 0.77
C TYR A 42 -16.45 18.92 2.29
N ALA A 43 -17.57 19.19 2.98
CA ALA A 43 -17.59 19.38 4.43
C ALA A 43 -17.12 18.11 5.16
N LYS A 44 -17.57 16.93 4.73
CA LYS A 44 -17.14 15.64 5.29
C LYS A 44 -15.64 15.40 5.09
N ALA A 45 -15.13 15.58 3.87
CA ALA A 45 -13.73 15.33 3.55
C ALA A 45 -12.80 16.33 4.24
N HIS A 46 -13.18 17.61 4.22
CA HIS A 46 -12.49 18.69 4.92
C HIS A 46 -12.42 18.43 6.43
N GLY A 47 -13.55 18.07 7.06
CA GLY A 47 -13.61 17.77 8.49
C GLY A 47 -12.73 16.58 8.88
N ILE A 48 -12.75 15.50 8.10
CA ILE A 48 -11.89 14.32 8.35
C ILE A 48 -10.41 14.70 8.23
N ARG A 49 -10.02 15.41 7.16
CA ARG A 49 -8.61 15.77 6.94
C ARG A 49 -8.13 16.80 7.96
N GLY A 50 -8.96 17.78 8.27
CA GLY A 50 -8.70 18.79 9.28
C GLY A 50 -8.53 18.19 10.67
N GLY A 51 -9.41 17.24 11.04
CA GLY A 51 -9.32 16.48 12.28
C GLY A 51 -8.03 15.66 12.39
N VAL A 52 -7.63 14.94 11.33
CA VAL A 52 -6.36 14.20 11.33
C VAL A 52 -5.16 15.13 11.49
N ASN A 53 -5.12 16.23 10.74
CA ASN A 53 -4.03 17.21 10.83
C ASN A 53 -3.98 17.86 12.23
N PHE A 54 -5.14 18.19 12.79
CA PHE A 54 -5.26 18.71 14.15
C PHE A 54 -4.71 17.72 15.18
N LEU A 55 -5.11 16.44 15.12
CA LEU A 55 -4.63 15.40 16.04
C LEU A 55 -3.12 15.19 15.94
N LEU A 56 -2.55 15.18 14.73
CA LEU A 56 -1.11 15.05 14.52
C LEU A 56 -0.33 16.26 15.07
N ASN A 57 -0.85 17.47 14.85
CA ASN A 57 -0.26 18.68 15.39
C ASN A 57 -0.38 18.72 16.92
N LEU A 58 -1.52 18.30 17.46
CA LEU A 58 -1.76 18.22 18.89
C LEU A 58 -0.80 17.24 19.58
N LEU A 59 -0.56 16.07 18.98
CA LEU A 59 0.46 15.12 19.44
C LEU A 59 1.86 15.72 19.44
N THR A 60 2.16 16.60 18.47
CA THR A 60 3.44 17.30 18.40
C THR A 60 3.55 18.36 19.49
N VAL A 61 2.49 19.12 19.77
CA VAL A 61 2.42 20.08 20.88
C VAL A 61 2.63 19.36 22.22
N PHE A 62 1.95 18.24 22.44
CA PHE A 62 2.11 17.46 23.67
C PHE A 62 3.50 16.82 23.80
N ARG A 63 4.03 16.20 22.74
CA ARG A 63 5.34 15.52 22.79
C ARG A 63 6.52 16.49 22.87
N LYS A 64 6.47 17.60 22.14
CA LYS A 64 7.59 18.55 22.03
C LYS A 64 7.44 19.76 22.95
N ARG A 65 6.33 19.90 23.68
CA ARG A 65 5.97 21.08 24.49
C ARG A 65 6.18 22.42 23.77
N LYS A 66 6.00 22.43 22.44
CA LYS A 66 6.18 23.59 21.58
C LYS A 66 4.91 23.84 20.77
N GLY A 67 4.36 25.05 20.86
CA GLY A 67 3.20 25.52 20.11
C GLY A 67 1.92 25.67 20.93
N SER A 68 0.99 26.49 20.41
CA SER A 68 -0.35 26.69 21.00
C SER A 68 -1.38 25.75 20.36
N ILE A 69 -2.32 25.26 21.17
CA ILE A 69 -3.44 24.42 20.72
C ILE A 69 -4.29 25.16 19.67
N TYR A 70 -4.46 26.47 19.84
CA TYR A 70 -5.20 27.31 18.88
C TYR A 70 -4.53 27.30 17.50
N HIS A 71 -3.21 27.46 17.45
CA HIS A 71 -2.47 27.38 16.19
C HIS A 71 -2.56 25.98 15.56
N ALA A 72 -2.53 24.92 16.37
CA ALA A 72 -2.73 23.56 15.89
C ALA A 72 -4.13 23.35 15.27
N PHE A 73 -5.16 23.96 15.86
CA PHE A 73 -6.53 23.92 15.34
C PHE A 73 -6.68 24.67 14.02
N ILE A 74 -6.22 25.93 13.96
CA ILE A 74 -6.29 26.75 12.75
C ILE A 74 -5.51 26.10 11.61
N HIS A 75 -4.28 25.66 11.86
CA HIS A 75 -3.49 24.95 10.84
C HIS A 75 -4.11 23.60 10.45
N GLY A 76 -4.79 22.93 11.38
CA GLY A 76 -5.48 21.67 11.13
C GLY A 76 -6.61 21.85 10.11
N PHE A 77 -7.59 22.69 10.44
CA PHE A 77 -8.81 22.86 9.64
C PHE A 77 -8.67 23.85 8.50
N PHE A 78 -7.96 24.96 8.67
CA PHE A 78 -7.78 25.98 7.61
C PHE A 78 -6.48 25.82 6.84
N GLY A 79 -5.73 24.74 7.11
CA GLY A 79 -4.56 24.40 6.32
C GLY A 79 -4.92 24.06 4.87
N MET A 80 -4.07 24.48 3.93
CA MET A 80 -4.21 24.20 2.50
C MET A 80 -4.45 22.71 2.18
N ASP A 81 -3.90 21.80 2.98
CA ASP A 81 -4.06 20.36 2.77
C ASP A 81 -5.47 19.84 3.09
N ALA A 82 -6.18 20.46 4.03
CA ALA A 82 -7.57 20.12 4.36
C ALA A 82 -8.53 20.69 3.31
N VAL A 83 -8.31 21.96 2.93
CA VAL A 83 -9.07 22.62 1.86
C VAL A 83 -8.94 21.87 0.54
N ARG A 84 -7.72 21.57 0.07
CA ARG A 84 -7.49 20.82 -1.18
C ARG A 84 -8.17 19.45 -1.18
N PHE A 85 -8.11 18.74 -0.05
CA PHE A 85 -8.74 17.45 0.09
C PHE A 85 -10.27 17.55 0.05
N GLY A 86 -10.83 18.58 0.71
CA GLY A 86 -12.24 18.94 0.62
C GLY A 86 -12.67 19.23 -0.82
N VAL A 87 -11.95 20.11 -1.53
CA VAL A 87 -12.23 20.47 -2.93
C VAL A 87 -12.15 19.24 -3.84
N GLY A 88 -11.19 18.35 -3.64
CA GLY A 88 -11.08 17.12 -4.43
C GLY A 88 -12.31 16.21 -4.34
N PHE A 89 -12.79 15.94 -3.12
CA PHE A 89 -13.99 15.11 -2.90
C PHE A 89 -15.29 15.83 -3.25
N GLY A 90 -15.41 17.12 -2.90
CA GLY A 90 -16.57 17.95 -3.23
C GLY A 90 -16.72 18.13 -4.74
N GLY A 91 -15.63 18.45 -5.43
CA GLY A 91 -15.57 18.57 -6.88
C GLY A 91 -15.87 17.25 -7.58
N PHE A 92 -15.36 16.12 -7.05
CA PHE A 92 -15.71 14.79 -7.57
C PHE A 92 -17.23 14.55 -7.48
N SER A 93 -17.80 14.74 -6.29
CA SER A 93 -19.22 14.50 -6.02
C SER A 93 -20.12 15.39 -6.88
N PHE A 94 -19.77 16.67 -7.02
CA PHE A 94 -20.47 17.62 -7.88
C PHE A 94 -20.46 17.17 -9.34
N LEU A 95 -19.28 16.91 -9.91
CA LEU A 95 -19.14 16.50 -11.31
C LEU A 95 -19.83 15.16 -11.58
N TRP A 96 -19.66 14.19 -10.68
CA TRP A 96 -20.30 12.89 -10.76
C TRP A 96 -21.82 13.01 -10.80
N LYS A 97 -22.42 13.71 -9.83
CA LYS A 97 -23.88 13.87 -9.74
C LYS A 97 -24.43 14.65 -10.93
N LEU A 98 -23.72 15.68 -11.38
CA LEU A 98 -24.14 16.50 -12.51
C LEU A 98 -24.15 15.71 -13.81
N ILE A 99 -23.05 15.02 -14.10
CA ILE A 99 -22.87 14.29 -15.37
C ILE A 99 -23.71 13.03 -15.40
N ASN A 100 -23.73 12.24 -14.31
CA ASN A 100 -24.49 10.99 -14.28
C ASN A 100 -26.00 11.25 -14.42
N ASN A 101 -26.55 12.19 -13.65
CA ASN A 101 -27.97 12.52 -13.75
C ASN A 101 -28.29 13.30 -15.03
N GLY A 102 -27.36 14.12 -15.53
CA GLY A 102 -27.49 14.80 -16.82
C GLY A 102 -27.57 13.82 -17.99
N LEU A 103 -26.66 12.85 -18.06
CA LEU A 103 -26.68 11.79 -19.08
C LEU A 103 -27.96 10.97 -19.01
N ARG A 104 -28.41 10.61 -17.80
CA ARG A 104 -29.68 9.92 -17.63
C ARG A 104 -30.87 10.76 -18.07
N TYR A 105 -30.87 12.06 -17.78
CA TYR A 105 -31.94 12.97 -18.19
C TYR A 105 -32.00 13.15 -19.71
N ILE A 106 -30.85 13.25 -20.37
CA ILE A 106 -30.73 13.43 -21.82
C ILE A 106 -31.03 12.13 -22.56
N ARG A 107 -30.41 11.01 -22.16
CA ARG A 107 -30.52 9.71 -22.85
C ARG A 107 -31.76 8.93 -22.47
N LYS A 108 -32.45 9.31 -21.38
CA LYS A 108 -33.58 8.58 -20.78
C LYS A 108 -33.27 7.10 -20.49
N LYS A 109 -31.99 6.76 -20.31
CA LYS A 109 -31.49 5.42 -19.99
C LYS A 109 -30.63 5.49 -18.75
N ASP A 110 -30.77 4.52 -17.85
CA ASP A 110 -29.88 4.31 -16.70
C ASP A 110 -29.03 3.07 -17.01
N ASP A 111 -27.82 3.29 -17.53
CA ASP A 111 -26.90 2.22 -17.95
C ASP A 111 -25.48 2.42 -17.40
N HIS A 112 -24.66 1.39 -17.52
CA HIS A 112 -23.26 1.40 -17.08
C HIS A 112 -22.44 2.54 -17.70
N TRP A 113 -22.79 2.99 -18.91
CA TRP A 113 -22.10 4.06 -19.61
C TRP A 113 -22.24 5.40 -18.90
N ASN A 114 -23.39 5.68 -18.30
CA ASN A 114 -23.56 6.90 -17.49
C ASN A 114 -22.52 6.94 -16.36
N GLY A 115 -22.36 5.83 -15.65
CA GLY A 115 -21.38 5.72 -14.56
C GLY A 115 -19.94 5.72 -15.04
N LEU A 116 -19.63 5.10 -16.18
CA LEU A 116 -18.28 5.15 -16.74
C LEU A 116 -17.90 6.60 -17.09
N ILE A 117 -18.71 7.28 -17.89
CA ILE A 117 -18.42 8.64 -18.37
C ILE A 117 -18.38 9.63 -17.21
N ALA A 118 -19.38 9.58 -16.31
CA ALA A 118 -19.42 10.48 -15.17
C ALA A 118 -18.24 10.26 -14.22
N GLY A 119 -17.85 9.00 -13.98
CA GLY A 119 -16.72 8.68 -13.10
C GLY A 119 -15.39 9.13 -13.70
N PHE A 120 -15.24 8.98 -15.03
CA PHE A 120 -14.06 9.44 -15.75
C PHE A 120 -13.88 10.95 -15.68
N ILE A 121 -14.93 11.71 -15.99
CA ILE A 121 -14.88 13.18 -15.99
C ILE A 121 -14.75 13.71 -14.55
N ALA A 122 -15.51 13.15 -13.60
CA ALA A 122 -15.38 13.51 -12.18
C ALA A 122 -13.97 13.23 -11.64
N GLY A 123 -13.28 12.23 -12.20
CA GLY A 123 -11.90 11.90 -11.88
C GLY A 123 -10.92 13.08 -12.02
N THR A 124 -11.22 14.05 -12.88
CA THR A 124 -10.39 15.26 -13.05
C THR A 124 -10.31 16.11 -11.77
N SER A 125 -11.22 15.92 -10.80
CA SER A 125 -11.19 16.62 -9.52
C SER A 125 -9.93 16.35 -8.69
N ILE A 126 -9.20 15.25 -8.97
CA ILE A 126 -7.93 14.96 -8.31
C ILE A 126 -6.86 16.02 -8.58
N LEU A 127 -7.06 16.87 -9.61
CA LEU A 127 -6.23 18.04 -9.87
C LEU A 127 -6.25 19.07 -8.72
N ALA A 128 -7.22 19.03 -7.81
CA ALA A 128 -7.19 19.84 -6.59
C ALA A 128 -6.02 19.45 -5.67
N GLU A 129 -5.47 18.24 -5.84
CA GLU A 129 -4.58 17.63 -4.87
C GLU A 129 -3.08 17.84 -5.18
N LYS A 130 -2.17 17.62 -4.23
CA LYS A 130 -0.71 17.67 -4.48
C LYS A 130 -0.27 16.46 -5.33
N ARG A 131 0.61 16.68 -6.31
CA ARG A 131 1.07 15.64 -7.27
C ARG A 131 1.50 14.33 -6.61
N GLU A 132 2.28 14.40 -5.53
CA GLU A 132 2.73 13.21 -4.79
C GLU A 132 1.55 12.40 -4.23
N ARG A 133 0.56 13.09 -3.66
CA ARG A 133 -0.68 12.48 -3.14
C ARG A 133 -1.57 11.97 -4.28
N ARG A 134 -1.62 12.66 -5.42
CA ARG A 134 -2.35 12.20 -6.63
C ARG A 134 -1.86 10.84 -7.10
N ILE A 135 -0.54 10.68 -7.24
CA ILE A 135 0.08 9.42 -7.70
C ILE A 135 -0.29 8.28 -6.74
N SER A 136 -0.17 8.50 -5.42
CA SER A 136 -0.51 7.46 -4.44
C SER A 136 -1.99 7.10 -4.45
N ILE A 137 -2.89 8.07 -4.58
CA ILE A 137 -4.34 7.82 -4.62
C ILE A 137 -4.71 7.11 -5.93
N ALA A 138 -4.18 7.57 -7.07
CA ALA A 138 -4.41 6.98 -8.38
C ALA A 138 -3.98 5.51 -8.40
N GLN A 139 -2.78 5.20 -7.93
CA GLN A 139 -2.29 3.82 -7.82
C GLN A 139 -3.23 2.94 -6.97
N GLN A 140 -3.61 3.42 -5.79
CA GLN A 140 -4.46 2.63 -4.88
C GLN A 140 -5.84 2.37 -5.47
N LEU A 141 -6.49 3.39 -6.02
CA LEU A 141 -7.82 3.23 -6.61
C LEU A 141 -7.79 2.44 -7.91
N PHE A 142 -6.73 2.57 -8.71
CA PHE A 142 -6.57 1.74 -9.91
C PHE A 142 -6.49 0.26 -9.56
N VAL A 143 -5.74 -0.09 -8.51
CA VAL A 143 -5.69 -1.47 -8.00
C VAL A 143 -7.07 -1.92 -7.48
N ARG A 144 -7.85 -1.04 -6.84
CA ARG A 144 -9.23 -1.36 -6.42
C ARG A 144 -10.19 -1.52 -7.61
N ALA A 145 -10.00 -0.75 -8.67
CA ALA A 145 -10.76 -0.88 -9.91
C ALA A 145 -10.45 -2.23 -10.58
N LEU A 146 -9.17 -2.61 -10.70
CA LEU A 146 -8.78 -3.94 -11.19
C LEU A 146 -9.34 -5.07 -10.33
N GLN A 147 -9.34 -4.90 -9.00
CA GLN A 147 -9.97 -5.85 -8.10
C GLN A 147 -11.48 -5.99 -8.37
N ALA A 148 -12.18 -4.89 -8.63
CA ALA A 148 -13.60 -4.91 -8.98
C ALA A 148 -13.84 -5.64 -10.32
N VAL A 149 -13.02 -5.38 -11.33
CA VAL A 149 -13.08 -6.07 -12.63
C VAL A 149 -12.83 -7.56 -12.48
N TYR A 150 -11.82 -7.95 -11.69
CA TYR A 150 -11.54 -9.36 -11.40
C TYR A 150 -12.72 -10.04 -10.68
N ASN A 151 -13.29 -9.38 -9.68
CA ASN A 151 -14.44 -9.92 -8.95
C ASN A 151 -15.66 -10.09 -9.86
N ALA A 152 -15.95 -9.12 -10.75
CA ALA A 152 -17.01 -9.27 -11.75
C ALA A 152 -16.72 -10.40 -12.73
N GLY A 153 -15.50 -10.49 -13.26
CA GLY A 153 -15.09 -11.56 -14.16
C GLY A 153 -15.18 -12.95 -13.52
N SER A 154 -14.82 -13.07 -12.24
CA SER A 154 -14.93 -14.31 -11.48
C SER A 154 -16.37 -14.65 -11.13
N ALA A 155 -17.23 -13.67 -10.85
CA ALA A 155 -18.66 -13.88 -10.58
C ALA A 155 -19.42 -14.34 -11.83
N ARG A 156 -18.95 -13.92 -13.01
CA ARG A 156 -19.48 -14.30 -14.33
C ARG A 156 -18.77 -15.51 -14.95
N GLU A 157 -17.96 -16.22 -14.16
CA GLU A 157 -17.22 -17.42 -14.54
C GLU A 157 -16.24 -17.28 -15.74
N TYR A 158 -15.88 -16.06 -16.14
CA TYR A 158 -14.94 -15.85 -17.24
C TYR A 158 -13.51 -16.25 -16.89
N PHE A 159 -13.05 -15.92 -15.68
CA PHE A 159 -11.69 -16.21 -15.22
C PHE A 159 -11.69 -16.55 -13.72
N ARG A 160 -11.30 -17.77 -13.38
CA ARG A 160 -11.08 -18.20 -11.99
C ARG A 160 -9.64 -18.68 -11.85
N ILE A 161 -8.74 -17.79 -11.44
CA ILE A 161 -7.34 -18.14 -11.21
C ILE A 161 -7.22 -18.69 -9.78
N PRO A 162 -6.93 -19.99 -9.59
CA PRO A 162 -6.67 -20.53 -8.26
C PRO A 162 -5.45 -19.83 -7.65
N HIS A 163 -5.60 -19.33 -6.43
CA HIS A 163 -4.52 -18.67 -5.67
C HIS A 163 -3.92 -17.43 -6.36
N GLY A 164 -4.70 -16.73 -7.19
CA GLY A 164 -4.25 -15.51 -7.87
C GLY A 164 -3.72 -14.43 -6.93
N ASP A 165 -4.23 -14.36 -5.69
CA ASP A 165 -3.72 -13.49 -4.64
C ASP A 165 -2.27 -13.81 -4.25
N SER A 166 -1.95 -15.08 -4.04
CA SER A 166 -0.58 -15.53 -3.76
C SER A 166 0.34 -15.29 -4.95
N LEU A 167 -0.10 -15.58 -6.17
CA LEU A 167 0.71 -15.41 -7.38
C LEU A 167 1.08 -13.93 -7.62
N ILE A 168 0.10 -13.02 -7.51
CA ILE A 168 0.33 -11.57 -7.62
C ILE A 168 1.31 -11.12 -6.54
N PHE A 169 1.14 -11.59 -5.29
CA PHE A 169 2.07 -11.27 -4.22
C PHE A 169 3.49 -11.75 -4.53
N ILE A 170 3.66 -13.00 -4.98
CA ILE A 170 4.95 -13.62 -5.27
C ILE A 170 5.69 -12.84 -6.36
N ILE A 171 5.04 -12.58 -7.50
CA ILE A 171 5.64 -11.85 -8.62
C ILE A 171 5.97 -10.41 -8.23
N SER A 172 5.05 -9.72 -7.55
CA SER A 172 5.26 -8.34 -7.10
C SER A 172 6.43 -8.24 -6.12
N THR A 173 6.55 -9.21 -5.23
CA THR A 173 7.60 -9.26 -4.22
C THR A 173 8.96 -9.59 -4.82
N ALA A 174 9.03 -10.51 -5.79
CA ALA A 174 10.24 -10.79 -6.55
C ALA A 174 10.79 -9.52 -7.23
N GLN A 175 9.90 -8.75 -7.87
CA GLN A 175 10.26 -7.47 -8.48
C GLN A 175 10.75 -6.43 -7.47
N VAL A 176 10.07 -6.31 -6.32
CA VAL A 176 10.45 -5.38 -5.24
C VAL A 176 11.80 -5.75 -4.62
N LEU A 177 12.07 -7.03 -4.36
CA LEU A 177 13.34 -7.47 -3.77
C LEU A 177 14.52 -7.33 -4.74
N TYR A 178 14.27 -7.60 -6.02
CA TYR A 178 15.20 -7.28 -7.08
C TYR A 178 15.52 -5.77 -7.10
N ALA A 179 14.49 -4.92 -7.08
CA ALA A 179 14.69 -3.48 -7.06
C ALA A 179 15.40 -2.99 -5.79
N TYR A 180 15.07 -3.54 -4.63
CA TYR A 180 15.69 -3.20 -3.34
C TYR A 180 17.20 -3.44 -3.34
N THR A 181 17.66 -4.52 -3.96
CA THR A 181 19.08 -4.88 -4.01
C THR A 181 19.83 -4.27 -5.18
N MET A 182 19.21 -4.22 -6.38
CA MET A 182 19.88 -3.83 -7.62
C MET A 182 19.64 -2.37 -8.03
N ARG A 183 18.45 -1.82 -7.75
CA ARG A 183 18.02 -0.47 -8.18
C ARG A 183 17.16 0.22 -7.11
N PRO A 184 17.73 0.48 -5.91
CA PRO A 184 16.97 0.96 -4.75
C PRO A 184 16.29 2.33 -5.00
N THR A 185 16.81 3.12 -5.93
CA THR A 185 16.27 4.44 -6.32
C THR A 185 14.90 4.37 -7.01
N THR A 186 14.48 3.18 -7.44
CA THR A 186 13.20 2.98 -8.15
C THR A 186 12.02 2.78 -7.20
N ILE A 187 12.30 2.38 -5.96
CA ILE A 187 11.30 2.13 -4.92
C ILE A 187 10.93 3.45 -4.22
N PRO A 188 9.65 3.67 -3.84
CA PRO A 188 9.27 4.81 -3.00
C PRO A 188 10.05 4.87 -1.68
N LYS A 189 10.53 6.06 -1.31
CA LYS A 189 11.45 6.27 -0.16
C LYS A 189 10.92 5.69 1.15
N ASP A 190 9.63 5.88 1.45
CA ASP A 190 9.02 5.36 2.68
C ASP A 190 9.05 3.83 2.74
N PHE A 191 8.75 3.20 1.60
CA PHE A 191 8.77 1.76 1.49
C PHE A 191 10.20 1.22 1.53
N MET A 192 11.17 1.90 0.91
CA MET A 192 12.59 1.56 1.02
C MET A 192 13.09 1.66 2.47
N ASN A 193 12.73 2.72 3.19
CA ASN A 193 13.09 2.88 4.60
C ASN A 193 12.48 1.78 5.47
N PHE A 194 11.23 1.40 5.23
CA PHE A 194 10.58 0.26 5.86
C PHE A 194 11.37 -1.03 5.58
N MET A 195 11.66 -1.33 4.31
CA MET A 195 12.41 -2.54 3.92
C MET A 195 13.78 -2.61 4.59
N ILE A 196 14.54 -1.51 4.63
CA ILE A 196 15.85 -1.46 5.30
C ILE A 196 15.69 -1.74 6.80
N ALA A 197 14.75 -1.08 7.46
CA ALA A 197 14.51 -1.25 8.90
C ALA A 197 14.11 -2.68 9.24
N THR A 198 13.23 -3.29 8.43
CA THR A 198 12.77 -4.67 8.61
C THR A 198 13.85 -5.69 8.25
N ALA A 199 14.59 -5.49 7.15
CA ALA A 199 15.65 -6.43 6.75
C ALA A 199 16.86 -6.39 7.70
N ARG A 200 17.07 -5.29 8.44
CA ARG A 200 18.23 -5.10 9.32
C ARG A 200 19.57 -5.27 8.59
N VAL A 201 19.59 -4.87 7.33
CA VAL A 201 20.81 -4.79 6.50
C VAL A 201 21.29 -3.33 6.51
N PRO A 202 22.58 -3.06 6.74
CA PRO A 202 23.11 -1.70 6.67
C PRO A 202 22.82 -1.02 5.34
N LYS A 203 22.47 0.28 5.39
CA LYS A 203 22.21 1.06 4.17
C LYS A 203 23.47 1.20 3.31
N GLU A 204 24.59 1.29 3.99
CA GLU A 204 25.92 1.43 3.43
C GLU A 204 26.29 0.18 2.61
N THR A 205 25.93 -1.04 3.08
CA THR A 205 26.11 -2.28 2.30
C THR A 205 25.34 -2.23 0.97
N LEU A 206 24.11 -1.71 0.96
CA LEU A 206 23.33 -1.55 -0.27
C LEU A 206 23.93 -0.50 -1.22
N ASN A 207 24.50 0.58 -0.66
CA ASN A 207 25.17 1.62 -1.45
C ASN A 207 26.46 1.10 -2.08
N ILE A 208 27.26 0.34 -1.34
CA ILE A 208 28.46 -0.35 -1.86
C ILE A 208 28.04 -1.30 -2.99
N ASN A 209 26.93 -2.04 -2.82
CA ASN A 209 26.43 -2.94 -3.86
C ASN A 209 26.07 -2.16 -5.12
N LEU A 210 25.36 -1.05 -4.95
CA LEU A 210 24.97 -0.18 -6.06
C LEU A 210 26.18 0.38 -6.81
N SER A 211 27.23 0.82 -6.11
CA SER A 211 28.47 1.32 -6.71
C SER A 211 29.16 0.24 -7.53
N LEU A 212 29.28 -0.97 -7.00
CA LEU A 212 29.83 -2.12 -7.71
C LEU A 212 29.03 -2.46 -8.98
N ARG A 213 27.70 -2.44 -8.90
CA ARG A 213 26.84 -2.69 -10.08
C ARG A 213 26.89 -1.58 -11.12
N LYS A 214 27.37 -0.38 -10.77
CA LYS A 214 27.66 0.71 -11.71
C LYS A 214 29.07 0.61 -12.32
N GLY A 215 29.88 -0.37 -11.92
CA GLY A 215 31.26 -0.54 -12.38
C GLY A 215 32.28 0.35 -11.65
N LEU A 216 31.87 1.04 -10.58
CA LEU A 216 32.76 1.83 -9.75
C LEU A 216 33.59 0.91 -8.85
N PRO A 217 34.90 1.18 -8.67
CA PRO A 217 35.73 0.40 -7.77
C PRO A 217 35.26 0.58 -6.32
N LEU A 218 35.43 -0.47 -5.52
CA LEU A 218 35.19 -0.45 -4.08
C LEU A 218 36.32 0.30 -3.38
N ASN A 219 35.98 1.26 -2.53
CA ASN A 219 36.93 1.84 -1.60
C ASN A 219 36.95 0.98 -0.32
N ASN A 220 38.12 0.43 0.02
CA ASN A 220 38.27 -0.42 1.20
C ASN A 220 37.97 0.36 2.49
N ASP A 221 38.20 1.67 2.52
CA ASP A 221 37.85 2.52 3.66
C ASP A 221 36.34 2.51 3.95
N ASP A 222 35.50 2.50 2.92
CA ASP A 222 34.04 2.44 3.08
C ASP A 222 33.60 1.10 3.68
N ALA A 223 34.24 0.01 3.26
CA ALA A 223 34.00 -1.32 3.81
C ALA A 223 34.48 -1.43 5.26
N ILE A 224 35.66 -0.90 5.60
CA ILE A 224 36.18 -0.90 6.97
C ILE A 224 35.31 -0.03 7.88
N ASN A 225 34.92 1.16 7.43
CA ASN A 225 34.05 2.07 8.19
C ASN A 225 32.67 1.45 8.45
N LEU A 226 32.12 0.73 7.48
CA LEU A 226 30.90 -0.07 7.68
C LEU A 226 31.09 -1.09 8.81
N VAL A 227 32.13 -1.92 8.74
CA VAL A 227 32.36 -2.99 9.72
C VAL A 227 32.56 -2.40 11.12
N LYS A 228 33.34 -1.32 11.25
CA LYS A 228 33.53 -0.60 12.53
C LYS A 228 32.22 -0.03 13.07
N LYS A 229 31.42 0.63 12.23
CA LYS A 229 30.15 1.25 12.63
C LYS A 229 29.15 0.25 13.21
N PHE A 230 29.15 -1.00 12.72
CA PHE A 230 28.22 -2.04 13.15
C PHE A 230 28.83 -3.04 14.15
N ASN A 231 29.99 -2.72 14.75
CA ASN A 231 30.71 -3.56 15.70
C ASN A 231 31.02 -4.96 15.13
N GLY A 232 31.66 -4.98 13.96
CA GLY A 232 31.96 -6.23 13.28
C GLY A 232 33.07 -7.05 13.91
N THR A 233 33.12 -8.34 13.55
CA THR A 233 34.13 -9.30 14.01
C THR A 233 35.51 -8.97 13.45
N LYS A 234 36.56 -9.52 14.06
CA LYS A 234 37.94 -9.39 13.57
C LYS A 234 38.08 -9.92 12.15
N ASN A 235 37.44 -11.05 11.86
CA ASN A 235 37.40 -11.67 10.54
C ASN A 235 36.71 -10.75 9.50
N ALA A 236 35.61 -10.08 9.87
CA ALA A 236 34.97 -9.11 8.97
C ALA A 236 35.87 -7.91 8.64
N LEU A 237 36.68 -7.44 9.60
CA LEU A 237 37.64 -6.35 9.39
C LEU A 237 38.80 -6.76 8.48
N GLU A 238 39.31 -7.97 8.66
CA GLU A 238 40.38 -8.53 7.82
C GLU A 238 39.92 -8.67 6.37
N ILE A 239 38.74 -9.25 6.16
CA ILE A 239 38.16 -9.41 4.83
C ILE A 239 37.88 -8.04 4.21
N ALA A 240 37.30 -7.10 4.94
CA ALA A 240 37.03 -5.75 4.44
C ALA A 240 38.30 -5.01 3.98
N SER A 241 39.45 -5.25 4.62
CA SER A 241 40.72 -4.62 4.29
C SER A 241 41.39 -5.24 3.05
N ASN A 242 41.19 -6.55 2.85
CA ASN A 242 41.81 -7.32 1.78
C ASN A 242 40.89 -7.52 0.56
N LEU A 243 39.76 -6.81 0.48
CA LEU A 243 38.85 -6.91 -0.67
C LEU A 243 39.54 -6.38 -1.95
N PRO A 244 39.38 -7.10 -3.08
CA PRO A 244 39.84 -6.58 -4.36
C PRO A 244 39.03 -5.32 -4.74
N PRO A 245 39.55 -4.44 -5.60
CA PRO A 245 38.82 -3.24 -6.03
C PRO A 245 37.48 -3.53 -6.73
N ARG A 246 37.30 -4.74 -7.27
CA ARG A 246 36.08 -5.20 -7.95
C ARG A 246 35.73 -6.63 -7.55
N PRO A 247 35.19 -6.87 -6.34
CA PRO A 247 34.70 -8.18 -5.97
C PRO A 247 33.48 -8.55 -6.83
N VAL A 248 33.38 -9.83 -7.18
CA VAL A 248 32.27 -10.40 -7.96
C VAL A 248 30.92 -10.13 -7.27
N ALA A 249 30.89 -10.35 -5.95
CA ALA A 249 29.77 -10.03 -5.08
C ALA A 249 30.32 -9.51 -3.75
N ILE A 250 29.51 -8.74 -3.03
CA ILE A 250 29.86 -8.36 -1.65
C ILE A 250 29.97 -9.65 -0.80
N PRO A 251 30.95 -9.76 0.11
CA PRO A 251 31.04 -10.89 1.05
C PRO A 251 29.91 -10.89 2.09
N CYS A 252 29.67 -12.03 2.75
CA CYS A 252 28.68 -12.16 3.83
C CYS A 252 29.04 -11.29 5.04
N GLU A 253 30.34 -11.11 5.26
CA GLU A 253 30.97 -10.36 6.33
C GLU A 253 30.65 -8.85 6.26
N LEU A 254 30.28 -8.31 5.10
CA LEU A 254 29.75 -6.95 4.95
C LEU A 254 28.21 -6.87 5.03
N ILE A 255 27.48 -7.99 4.94
CA ILE A 255 26.02 -8.01 5.16
C ILE A 255 25.72 -8.07 6.67
N HIS A 256 26.40 -8.97 7.37
CA HIS A 256 26.21 -9.23 8.78
C HIS A 256 27.54 -9.19 9.54
N PRO A 257 28.18 -8.01 9.63
CA PRO A 257 29.52 -7.88 10.23
C PRO A 257 29.60 -8.36 11.68
N GLN A 258 28.48 -8.37 12.40
CA GLN A 258 28.37 -8.74 13.81
C GLN A 258 28.61 -10.24 14.08
N PHE A 259 28.41 -11.10 13.09
CA PHE A 259 28.46 -12.54 13.25
C PHE A 259 29.16 -13.19 12.07
N ASP A 260 30.09 -14.11 12.35
CA ASP A 260 30.77 -14.88 11.30
C ASP A 260 29.88 -15.99 10.74
N SER A 261 28.94 -16.51 11.55
CA SER A 261 28.03 -17.58 11.13
C SER A 261 26.76 -17.05 10.44
N CYS A 262 26.55 -17.50 9.20
CA CYS A 262 25.33 -17.21 8.44
C CYS A 262 24.08 -17.81 9.09
N ILE A 263 24.18 -19.02 9.67
CA ILE A 263 23.06 -19.72 10.30
C ILE A 263 22.62 -18.97 11.56
N TYR A 264 23.58 -18.61 12.41
CA TYR A 264 23.30 -17.84 13.61
C TYR A 264 22.67 -16.48 13.28
N THR A 265 23.25 -15.79 12.28
CA THR A 265 22.67 -14.54 11.75
C THR A 265 21.23 -14.75 11.33
N ASN A 266 20.91 -15.83 10.62
CA ASN A 266 19.56 -16.08 10.15
C ASN A 266 18.55 -16.29 11.29
N ILE A 267 18.91 -17.08 12.32
CA ILE A 267 18.08 -17.31 13.51
C ILE A 267 17.87 -16.00 14.27
N GLU A 268 18.94 -15.23 14.47
CA GLU A 268 18.88 -13.94 15.15
C GLU A 268 18.01 -12.94 14.37
N ARG A 269 18.16 -12.89 13.04
CA ARG A 269 17.33 -12.04 12.18
C ARG A 269 15.86 -12.45 12.25
N PHE A 270 15.55 -13.74 12.23
CA PHE A 270 14.18 -14.23 12.39
C PHE A 270 13.56 -13.74 13.72
N TYR A 271 14.26 -13.94 14.84
CA TYR A 271 13.79 -13.54 16.17
C TYR A 271 13.61 -12.03 16.30
N GLN A 272 14.61 -11.27 15.85
CA GLN A 272 14.61 -9.81 15.92
C GLN A 272 13.52 -9.18 15.05
N VAL A 273 13.32 -9.69 13.84
CA VAL A 273 12.22 -9.23 12.95
C VAL A 273 10.88 -9.56 13.57
N PHE A 274 10.73 -10.76 14.15
CA PHE A 274 9.49 -11.20 14.80
C PHE A 274 9.14 -10.25 15.94
N ARG A 275 10.10 -10.00 16.84
CA ARG A 275 9.93 -9.13 18.00
C ARG A 275 9.60 -7.69 17.60
N ASN A 276 10.22 -7.15 16.56
CA ASN A 276 10.01 -5.77 16.13
C ASN A 276 8.68 -5.57 15.40
N ILE A 277 8.23 -6.57 14.64
CA ILE A 277 7.01 -6.45 13.83
C ILE A 277 5.74 -6.85 14.59
N ALA A 278 5.87 -7.72 15.60
CA ALA A 278 4.73 -8.19 16.40
C ALA A 278 3.88 -7.05 17.02
N PRO A 279 4.44 -5.99 17.61
CA PRO A 279 3.64 -4.87 18.13
C PRO A 279 2.84 -4.13 17.05
N VAL A 280 3.36 -4.06 15.82
CA VAL A 280 2.68 -3.41 14.70
C VAL A 280 1.46 -4.24 14.29
N TYR A 281 1.63 -5.55 14.11
CA TYR A 281 0.53 -6.45 13.76
C TYR A 281 -0.48 -6.64 14.90
N ALA A 282 -0.01 -6.63 16.14
CA ALA A 282 -0.89 -6.59 17.30
C ALA A 282 -1.80 -5.37 17.20
N THR A 283 -1.24 -4.17 17.02
CA THR A 283 -2.03 -2.94 16.86
C THR A 283 -3.05 -3.06 15.72
N LEU A 284 -2.65 -3.58 14.56
CA LEU A 284 -3.54 -3.75 13.40
C LEU A 284 -4.68 -4.75 13.62
N ASN A 285 -4.48 -5.77 14.45
CA ASN A 285 -5.50 -6.77 14.75
C ASN A 285 -6.40 -6.34 15.92
N PHE A 286 -5.83 -5.75 16.97
CA PHE A 286 -6.55 -5.37 18.18
C PHE A 286 -7.34 -4.06 18.02
N VAL A 287 -6.85 -3.07 17.28
CA VAL A 287 -7.58 -1.79 17.13
C VAL A 287 -8.93 -1.96 16.42
N PRO A 288 -9.04 -2.65 15.27
CA PRO A 288 -10.34 -2.88 14.64
C PRO A 288 -11.27 -3.72 15.51
N MET A 289 -10.72 -4.66 16.29
CA MET A 289 -11.50 -5.46 17.24
C MET A 289 -12.12 -4.55 18.32
N ILE A 290 -11.35 -3.68 18.95
CA ILE A 290 -11.83 -2.76 19.98
C ILE A 290 -12.82 -1.74 19.39
N ALA A 291 -12.51 -1.19 18.21
CA ALA A 291 -13.30 -0.10 17.62
C ALA A 291 -14.64 -0.55 17.03
N PHE A 292 -14.70 -1.75 16.44
CA PHE A 292 -15.86 -2.21 15.67
C PHE A 292 -16.56 -3.44 16.24
N LYS A 293 -15.94 -4.15 17.18
CA LYS A 293 -16.48 -5.38 17.78
C LYS A 293 -16.59 -5.31 19.30
N SER A 294 -16.76 -4.10 19.86
CA SER A 294 -16.89 -3.88 21.30
C SER A 294 -18.03 -4.67 21.94
N ALA A 295 -19.17 -4.83 21.26
CA ALA A 295 -20.30 -5.63 21.75
C ALA A 295 -19.99 -7.15 21.80
N GLN A 296 -19.29 -7.68 20.80
CA GLN A 296 -18.85 -9.08 20.81
C GLN A 296 -17.72 -9.31 21.84
N LEU A 297 -16.91 -8.28 22.10
CA LEU A 297 -15.85 -8.32 23.10
C LEU A 297 -16.40 -8.45 24.53
N THR A 298 -17.60 -7.90 24.80
CA THR A 298 -18.27 -8.06 26.10
C THR A 298 -18.91 -9.43 26.27
N GLU A 299 -19.31 -10.09 25.18
CA GLU A 299 -19.95 -11.42 25.22
C GLU A 299 -18.94 -12.57 25.28
N ASP A 300 -17.88 -12.55 24.44
CA ASP A 300 -16.83 -13.58 24.42
C ASP A 300 -15.43 -12.95 24.23
N PRO A 301 -14.83 -12.42 25.31
CA PRO A 301 -13.53 -11.78 25.25
C PRO A 301 -12.40 -12.76 24.93
N MET A 302 -12.46 -13.99 25.44
CA MET A 302 -11.35 -14.94 25.36
C MET A 302 -11.16 -15.47 23.94
N ALA A 303 -12.24 -15.82 23.24
CA ALA A 303 -12.13 -16.30 21.86
C ALA A 303 -11.61 -15.21 20.92
N LEU A 304 -12.06 -13.96 21.10
CA LEU A 304 -11.62 -12.81 20.30
C LEU A 304 -10.15 -12.47 20.52
N ILE A 305 -9.69 -12.49 21.77
CA ILE A 305 -8.27 -12.26 22.11
C ILE A 305 -7.41 -13.39 21.53
N LYS A 306 -7.78 -14.66 21.74
CA LYS A 306 -7.03 -15.81 21.22
C LYS A 306 -6.92 -15.77 19.70
N LYS A 307 -8.02 -15.46 19.00
CA LYS A 307 -8.04 -15.29 17.54
C LYS A 307 -7.13 -14.15 17.08
N SER A 308 -7.17 -13.01 17.76
CA SER A 308 -6.34 -11.85 17.42
C SER A 308 -4.86 -12.08 17.69
N MET A 309 -4.52 -12.78 18.79
CA MET A 309 -3.16 -13.22 19.08
C MET A 309 -2.66 -14.20 18.02
N PHE A 310 -3.44 -15.23 17.67
CA PHE A 310 -3.06 -16.20 16.65
C PHE A 310 -2.81 -15.53 15.29
N ASN A 311 -3.69 -14.60 14.88
CA ASN A 311 -3.47 -13.82 13.66
C ASN A 311 -2.20 -12.96 13.73
N THR A 312 -1.90 -12.38 14.90
CA THR A 312 -0.70 -11.57 15.11
C THR A 312 0.58 -12.41 15.02
N ILE A 313 0.61 -13.56 15.71
CA ILE A 313 1.74 -14.50 15.67
C ILE A 313 1.94 -14.99 14.25
N ARG A 314 0.87 -15.43 13.57
CA ARG A 314 0.94 -15.91 12.18
C ARG A 314 1.50 -14.84 11.23
N SER A 315 1.03 -13.61 11.33
CA SER A 315 1.51 -12.50 10.48
C SER A 315 2.98 -12.16 10.76
N SER A 316 3.38 -12.20 12.03
CA SER A 316 4.76 -11.95 12.44
C SER A 316 5.70 -13.06 11.98
N THR A 317 5.29 -14.33 12.11
CA THR A 317 6.01 -15.48 11.59
C THR A 317 6.16 -15.41 10.08
N PHE A 318 5.11 -15.03 9.34
CA PHE A 318 5.17 -14.84 7.89
C PHE A 318 6.31 -13.88 7.49
N ILE A 319 6.36 -12.67 8.07
CA ILE A 319 7.38 -11.67 7.71
C ILE A 319 8.77 -12.12 8.13
N SER A 320 8.91 -12.69 9.32
CA SER A 320 10.20 -13.19 9.79
C SER A 320 10.72 -14.32 8.90
N THR A 321 9.89 -15.29 8.56
CA THR A 321 10.24 -16.37 7.63
C THR A 321 10.59 -15.82 6.24
N PHE A 322 9.83 -14.85 5.75
CA PHE A 322 10.08 -14.19 4.46
C PHE A 322 11.46 -13.53 4.41
N VAL A 323 11.81 -12.72 5.42
CA VAL A 323 13.11 -12.02 5.48
C VAL A 323 14.26 -13.00 5.68
N ALA A 324 14.11 -13.95 6.61
CA ALA A 324 15.11 -14.97 6.92
C ALA A 324 15.40 -15.85 5.70
N SER A 325 14.35 -16.33 5.01
CA SER A 325 14.48 -17.13 3.79
C SER A 325 15.22 -16.39 2.69
N TYR A 326 14.90 -15.11 2.45
CA TYR A 326 15.60 -14.30 1.46
C TYR A 326 17.09 -14.14 1.78
N GLN A 327 17.42 -13.76 3.03
CA GLN A 327 18.81 -13.58 3.44
C GLN A 327 19.61 -14.88 3.38
N THR A 328 18.99 -16.00 3.77
CA THR A 328 19.62 -17.33 3.69
C THR A 328 20.02 -17.65 2.26
N GLN A 329 19.15 -17.40 1.28
CA GLN A 329 19.44 -17.67 -0.13
C GLN A 329 20.58 -16.78 -0.66
N ILE A 330 20.64 -15.50 -0.26
CA ILE A 330 21.73 -14.60 -0.64
C ILE A 330 23.07 -15.00 0.00
N CYS A 331 23.07 -15.36 1.29
CA CYS A 331 24.28 -15.84 1.97
C CYS A 331 24.74 -17.18 1.39
N PHE A 332 23.82 -18.08 1.06
CA PHE A 332 24.12 -19.35 0.40
C PHE A 332 24.82 -19.11 -0.94
N HIS A 333 24.28 -18.24 -1.79
CA HIS A 333 24.89 -17.87 -3.07
C HIS A 333 26.32 -17.31 -2.90
N ARG A 334 26.53 -16.42 -1.91
CA ARG A 334 27.87 -15.84 -1.64
C ARG A 334 28.86 -16.86 -1.11
N ASN A 335 28.41 -17.79 -0.27
CA ASN A 335 29.25 -18.89 0.20
C ASN A 335 29.62 -19.84 -0.96
N MET A 336 28.70 -20.08 -1.90
CA MET A 336 29.00 -20.85 -3.12
C MET A 336 30.06 -20.15 -3.98
N ILE A 337 29.95 -18.83 -4.18
CA ILE A 337 30.98 -18.04 -4.87
C ILE A 337 32.35 -18.19 -4.18
N LYS A 338 32.38 -18.08 -2.84
CA LYS A 338 33.61 -18.17 -2.04
C LYS A 338 34.25 -19.57 -2.09
N ILE A 339 33.45 -20.63 -2.01
CA ILE A 339 33.94 -22.02 -1.95
C ILE A 339 34.39 -22.53 -3.32
N PHE A 340 33.61 -22.24 -4.38
CA PHE A 340 33.87 -22.75 -5.73
C PHE A 340 34.62 -21.75 -6.62
N ASN A 341 34.98 -20.59 -6.08
CA ASN A 341 35.65 -19.49 -6.80
C ASN A 341 34.93 -19.10 -8.11
N LEU A 342 33.59 -19.10 -8.08
CA LEU A 342 32.74 -18.83 -9.24
C LEU A 342 32.65 -17.32 -9.49
N GLU A 343 32.90 -16.88 -10.72
CA GLU A 343 32.70 -15.47 -11.14
C GLU A 343 31.26 -15.14 -11.56
N TRP A 344 30.27 -15.86 -11.02
CA TRP A 344 28.88 -15.75 -11.44
C TRP A 344 28.01 -15.00 -10.42
N ASP A 345 27.76 -13.70 -10.65
CA ASP A 345 26.76 -12.91 -9.91
C ASP A 345 25.66 -12.34 -10.82
N SER A 346 24.68 -13.19 -11.13
CA SER A 346 23.58 -12.85 -12.01
C SER A 346 22.50 -12.00 -11.32
N LYS A 347 22.04 -10.96 -12.03
CA LYS A 347 20.93 -10.08 -11.62
C LYS A 347 19.64 -10.88 -11.32
N TYR A 348 19.44 -11.98 -12.05
CA TYR A 348 18.23 -12.79 -11.95
C TYR A 348 18.15 -13.59 -10.66
N LEU A 349 19.28 -13.86 -10.00
CA LEU A 349 19.30 -14.60 -8.74
C LEU A 349 18.56 -13.86 -7.63
N TYR A 350 18.70 -12.54 -7.56
CA TYR A 350 17.97 -11.71 -6.58
C TYR A 350 16.46 -11.73 -6.81
N TRP A 351 16.04 -11.79 -8.08
CA TRP A 351 14.64 -11.92 -8.44
C TRP A 351 14.10 -13.32 -8.07
N LEU A 352 14.84 -14.38 -8.40
CA LEU A 352 14.49 -15.76 -8.03
C LEU A 352 14.47 -15.98 -6.51
N ALA A 353 15.44 -15.40 -5.79
CA ALA A 353 15.48 -15.45 -4.34
C ALA A 353 14.26 -14.77 -3.72
N GLY A 354 13.83 -13.65 -4.31
CA GLY A 354 12.61 -12.97 -3.90
C GLY A 354 11.33 -13.74 -4.24
N LEU A 355 11.31 -14.48 -5.35
CA LEU A 355 10.21 -15.36 -5.72
C LEU A 355 10.10 -16.51 -4.70
N ASN A 356 11.21 -17.19 -4.42
CA ASN A 356 11.27 -18.31 -3.48
C ASN A 356 10.90 -17.89 -2.05
N SER A 357 11.42 -16.76 -1.57
CA SER A 357 11.09 -16.27 -0.23
C SER A 357 9.61 -15.88 -0.12
N ALA A 358 8.99 -15.38 -1.20
CA ALA A 358 7.60 -14.95 -1.20
C ALA A 358 6.59 -16.10 -1.03
N PHE A 359 6.98 -17.38 -1.22
CA PHE A 359 6.12 -18.52 -0.87
C PHE A 359 5.74 -18.56 0.62
N ALA A 360 6.50 -17.88 1.50
CA ALA A 360 6.13 -17.69 2.90
C ALA A 360 4.72 -17.08 3.07
N ILE A 361 4.18 -16.38 2.05
CA ILE A 361 2.83 -15.82 2.05
C ILE A 361 1.73 -16.87 2.29
N LEU A 362 2.01 -18.14 2.01
CA LEU A 362 1.08 -19.24 2.26
C LEU A 362 0.81 -19.46 3.76
N ILE A 363 1.70 -18.99 4.64
CA ILE A 363 1.48 -18.96 6.09
C ILE A 363 0.33 -18.02 6.45
N GLU A 364 0.10 -16.97 5.67
CA GLU A 364 -0.90 -15.94 5.97
C GLU A 364 -2.34 -16.40 5.67
N ASN A 365 -3.39 -15.75 6.21
CA ASN A 365 -4.77 -16.06 5.78
C ASN A 365 -5.10 -15.41 4.43
N ARG A 366 -6.08 -16.00 3.73
CA ARG A 366 -6.56 -15.52 2.43
C ARG A 366 -6.89 -14.02 2.38
N ASN A 367 -7.58 -13.48 3.40
CA ASN A 367 -7.96 -12.07 3.41
C ASN A 367 -6.75 -11.13 3.52
N THR A 368 -5.77 -11.46 4.37
CA THR A 368 -4.54 -10.66 4.51
C THR A 368 -3.64 -10.84 3.29
N ARG A 369 -3.58 -12.03 2.68
CA ARG A 369 -2.84 -12.26 1.41
C ARG A 369 -3.29 -11.31 0.31
N VAL A 370 -4.60 -11.20 0.09
CA VAL A 370 -5.17 -10.27 -0.89
C VAL A 370 -4.78 -8.83 -0.56
N ASN A 371 -4.91 -8.40 0.70
CA ASN A 371 -4.57 -7.04 1.09
C ASN A 371 -3.07 -6.73 0.94
N LEU A 372 -2.19 -7.68 1.27
CA LEU A 372 -0.75 -7.56 1.09
C LEU A 372 -0.37 -7.53 -0.40
N ALA A 373 -0.96 -8.40 -1.21
CA ALA A 373 -0.75 -8.43 -2.66
C ALA A 373 -1.11 -7.07 -3.29
N LEU A 374 -2.29 -6.54 -2.96
CA LEU A 374 -2.76 -5.25 -3.47
C LEU A 374 -1.97 -4.05 -2.90
N TYR A 375 -1.31 -4.21 -1.75
CA TYR A 375 -0.43 -3.19 -1.19
C TYR A 375 0.94 -3.16 -1.89
N VAL A 376 1.54 -4.32 -2.16
CA VAL A 376 2.87 -4.45 -2.77
C VAL A 376 2.83 -4.25 -4.29
N LEU A 377 1.77 -4.71 -4.96
CA LEU A 377 1.58 -4.62 -6.41
C LEU A 377 1.86 -3.23 -7.00
N PRO A 378 1.24 -2.12 -6.53
CA PRO A 378 1.50 -0.80 -7.11
C PRO A 378 2.95 -0.35 -6.92
N LYS A 379 3.61 -0.78 -5.83
CA LYS A 379 5.04 -0.47 -5.58
C LYS A 379 5.95 -1.24 -6.52
N ALA A 380 5.63 -2.52 -6.77
CA ALA A 380 6.31 -3.35 -7.75
C ALA A 380 6.16 -2.79 -9.17
N ALA A 381 4.94 -2.40 -9.55
CA ALA A 381 4.65 -1.80 -10.85
C ALA A 381 5.37 -0.46 -11.06
N GLU A 382 5.36 0.42 -10.05
CA GLU A 382 6.09 1.70 -10.12
C GLU A 382 7.60 1.50 -10.28
N SER A 383 8.18 0.57 -9.50
CA SER A 383 9.60 0.24 -9.61
C SER A 383 9.91 -0.33 -10.99
N TRP A 384 9.11 -1.29 -11.47
CA TRP A 384 9.28 -1.90 -12.78
C TRP A 384 9.23 -0.86 -13.91
N TYR A 385 8.22 0.02 -13.90
CA TYR A 385 8.09 1.11 -14.85
C TYR A 385 9.34 2.01 -14.88
N LYS A 386 9.84 2.44 -13.72
CA LYS A 386 11.06 3.26 -13.65
C LYS A 386 12.30 2.53 -14.18
N ILE A 387 12.41 1.22 -13.92
CA ILE A 387 13.50 0.40 -14.44
C ILE A 387 13.43 0.33 -15.97
N MET A 388 12.23 0.21 -16.53
CA MET A 388 12.02 0.16 -17.98
C MET A 388 12.32 1.51 -18.65
N CYS A 389 11.95 2.63 -18.03
CA CYS A 389 12.34 3.96 -18.49
C CYS A 389 13.87 4.13 -18.45
N GLN A 390 14.53 3.72 -17.36
CA GLN A 390 16.00 3.78 -17.24
C GLN A 390 16.75 2.89 -18.25
N ARG A 391 16.07 1.89 -18.83
CA ARG A 391 16.61 1.03 -19.88
C ARG A 391 16.24 1.52 -21.29
N ASN A 392 15.54 2.64 -21.41
CA ASN A 392 14.98 3.17 -22.65
C ASN A 392 14.03 2.19 -23.37
N TRP A 393 13.39 1.26 -22.64
CA TRP A 393 12.42 0.32 -23.23
C TRP A 393 11.03 0.94 -23.35
N ILE A 394 10.69 1.90 -22.50
CA ILE A 394 9.39 2.59 -22.46
C ILE A 394 9.64 4.09 -22.30
N PHE A 395 8.79 4.91 -22.91
CA PHE A 395 8.83 6.37 -22.79
C PHE A 395 8.32 6.85 -21.42
N GLU A 396 8.84 7.98 -20.95
CA GLU A 396 8.31 8.61 -19.74
C GLU A 396 6.89 9.12 -20.01
N LEU A 397 5.93 8.55 -19.27
CA LEU A 397 4.54 8.98 -19.24
C LEU A 397 4.44 10.48 -18.93
N HIS A 398 3.50 11.12 -19.62
CA HIS A 398 3.23 12.55 -19.45
C HIS A 398 2.93 12.91 -17.98
N LYS A 399 3.24 14.15 -17.59
CA LYS A 399 3.09 14.63 -16.19
C LYS A 399 1.68 14.47 -15.61
N THR A 400 0.68 14.27 -16.46
CA THR A 400 -0.75 14.13 -16.14
C THR A 400 -1.26 12.68 -16.17
N ALA A 401 -0.40 11.69 -16.39
CA ALA A 401 -0.79 10.28 -16.44
C ALA A 401 -1.48 9.79 -15.15
N ASP A 402 -1.11 10.36 -14.01
CA ASP A 402 -1.76 10.13 -12.71
C ASP A 402 -3.27 10.46 -12.73
N VAL A 403 -3.65 11.54 -13.42
CA VAL A 403 -5.04 11.95 -13.60
C VAL A 403 -5.79 10.94 -14.45
N TRP A 404 -5.20 10.50 -15.57
CA TRP A 404 -5.81 9.50 -16.45
C TRP A 404 -6.04 8.15 -15.74
N PHE A 405 -5.05 7.66 -14.99
CA PHE A 405 -5.20 6.43 -14.20
C PHE A 405 -6.29 6.56 -13.14
N PHE A 406 -6.34 7.69 -12.43
CA PHE A 406 -7.39 7.93 -11.45
C PHE A 406 -8.78 8.05 -12.08
N SER A 407 -8.92 8.79 -13.18
CA SER A 407 -10.18 8.91 -13.93
C SER A 407 -10.68 7.56 -14.43
N LEU A 408 -9.79 6.75 -15.00
CA LEU A 408 -10.14 5.39 -15.44
C LEU A 408 -10.54 4.50 -14.25
N ALA A 409 -9.82 4.59 -13.14
CA ALA A 409 -10.16 3.83 -11.93
C ALA A 409 -11.56 4.22 -11.39
N MET A 410 -11.83 5.52 -11.29
CA MET A 410 -13.12 6.02 -10.80
C MET A 410 -14.27 5.74 -11.77
N SER A 411 -14.04 5.78 -13.08
CA SER A 411 -14.99 5.31 -14.10
C SER A 411 -15.47 3.90 -13.78
N ILE A 412 -14.55 2.95 -13.63
CA ILE A 412 -14.86 1.53 -13.36
C ILE A 412 -15.56 1.39 -12.00
N ILE A 413 -14.98 1.99 -10.95
CA ILE A 413 -15.50 1.87 -9.58
C ILE A 413 -16.92 2.41 -9.46
N MET A 414 -17.20 3.56 -10.09
CA MET A 414 -18.51 4.19 -9.98
C MET A 414 -19.56 3.48 -10.85
N ALA A 415 -19.19 2.96 -12.02
CA ALA A 415 -20.07 2.10 -12.81
C ALA A 415 -20.44 0.81 -12.05
N ALA A 416 -19.45 0.17 -11.42
CA ALA A 416 -19.63 -0.97 -10.55
C ALA A 416 -20.52 -0.63 -9.34
N TYR A 417 -20.30 0.53 -8.71
CA TYR A 417 -21.09 0.95 -7.55
C TYR A 417 -22.59 1.12 -7.84
N GLN A 418 -22.93 1.60 -9.04
CA GLN A 418 -24.33 1.81 -9.44
C GLN A 418 -25.08 0.52 -9.76
N HIS A 419 -24.43 -0.40 -10.48
CA HIS A 419 -25.12 -1.55 -11.07
C HIS A 419 -24.83 -2.84 -10.32
N GLU A 420 -23.60 -3.02 -9.83
CA GLU A 420 -23.13 -4.26 -9.21
C GLU A 420 -22.35 -3.96 -7.92
N PRO A 421 -22.95 -3.31 -6.90
CA PRO A 421 -22.22 -2.89 -5.69
C PRO A 421 -21.67 -4.06 -4.86
N GLU A 422 -21.99 -5.31 -5.21
CA GLU A 422 -21.53 -6.53 -4.57
C GLU A 422 -20.10 -6.93 -5.00
N ILE A 423 -19.66 -6.56 -6.21
CA ILE A 423 -18.31 -6.87 -6.70
C ILE A 423 -17.23 -5.99 -6.02
N LEU A 424 -17.66 -4.87 -5.44
CA LEU A 424 -16.78 -3.91 -4.78
C LEU A 424 -16.37 -4.41 -3.39
N ASN A 425 -15.12 -4.11 -3.02
CA ASN A 425 -14.65 -4.35 -1.66
C ASN A 425 -15.54 -3.62 -0.63
N PRO A 426 -15.94 -4.25 0.49
CA PRO A 426 -16.81 -3.64 1.50
C PRO A 426 -16.32 -2.28 2.01
N MET A 427 -15.01 -2.09 2.15
CA MET A 427 -14.43 -0.81 2.58
C MET A 427 -14.66 0.28 1.53
N VAL A 428 -14.41 -0.03 0.25
CA VAL A 428 -14.59 0.90 -0.86
C VAL A 428 -16.06 1.28 -1.00
N LYS A 429 -16.96 0.29 -0.96
CA LYS A 429 -18.42 0.50 -0.95
C LYS A 429 -18.85 1.43 0.18
N THR A 430 -18.35 1.21 1.40
CA THR A 430 -18.69 2.03 2.57
C THR A 430 -18.20 3.47 2.42
N ILE A 431 -16.98 3.67 1.92
CA ILE A 431 -16.42 5.01 1.68
C ILE A 431 -17.25 5.75 0.62
N ILE A 432 -17.46 5.13 -0.55
CA ILE A 432 -18.21 5.73 -1.65
C ILE A 432 -19.62 6.08 -1.19
N ARG A 433 -20.30 5.17 -0.48
CA ARG A 433 -21.63 5.42 0.07
C ARG A 433 -21.67 6.61 1.02
N ARG A 434 -20.69 6.75 1.91
CA ARG A 434 -20.66 7.83 2.90
C ARG A 434 -20.40 9.20 2.27
N PHE A 435 -19.58 9.24 1.21
CA PHE A 435 -19.20 10.48 0.54
C PHE A 435 -20.18 10.88 -0.56
N PHE A 436 -20.63 9.94 -1.39
CA PHE A 436 -21.36 10.23 -2.61
C PHE A 436 -22.86 9.86 -2.54
N GLY A 437 -23.26 9.06 -1.55
CA GLY A 437 -24.66 8.64 -1.35
C GLY A 437 -25.11 7.54 -2.32
N TYR A 438 -26.40 7.23 -2.32
CA TYR A 438 -27.04 6.48 -3.40
C TYR A 438 -27.47 7.43 -4.51
N ASN A 439 -27.41 6.97 -5.76
CA ASN A 439 -27.67 7.80 -6.94
C ASN A 439 -28.38 7.01 -8.04
#